data_AF-A0A3D3JMH8-F1
#
_entry.id   AF-A0A3D3JMH8-F1
#
_cell.length_a   1.000
_cell.length_b   1.000
_cell.length_c   1.000
_cell.angle_alpha   90.00
_cell.angle_beta   90.00
_cell.angle_gamma   90.00
#
_symmetry.space_group_name_H-M   'P 1'
#
loop_
_entity.id
_entity.type
_entity.pdbx_description
1 polymer ?
#
loop_
_entity_poly.entity_id
_entity_poly.type
_entity_poly.pdbx_seq_one_letter_code
_entity_poly.pdbx_strand_id
1 'polypeptide(L)'
;GNNDDAYIAAFEEQLVPAAEDFAPQFILVSAGFDAHEADPLASMAVTEDGFQRLSTIVADLAAGTCGGHLVSQLEGGYNTDALARSVAVHLDVLLDKGR
;
A
#
# COMPACT_ATOMS: atom_id res chain seq x y z
N GLY A 1 -5.77 -2.67 16.65
CA GLY A 1 -6.70 -2.13 15.64
C GLY A 1 -6.86 -3.14 14.54
N ASN A 2 -7.18 -2.69 13.33
CA ASN A 2 -7.22 -3.57 12.16
C ASN A 2 -5.82 -4.09 11.84
N ASN A 3 -5.74 -5.37 11.48
CA ASN A 3 -4.52 -6.08 11.11
C ASN A 3 -4.39 -6.20 9.58
N ASP A 4 -3.37 -6.93 9.12
CA ASP A 4 -3.13 -7.20 7.70
C ASP A 4 -4.40 -7.67 6.97
N ASP A 5 -5.05 -8.74 7.45
CA ASP A 5 -6.22 -9.32 6.80
C ASP A 5 -7.36 -8.30 6.65
N ALA A 6 -7.60 -7.48 7.67
CA ALA A 6 -8.64 -6.45 7.61
C ALA A 6 -8.32 -5.35 6.58
N TYR A 7 -7.05 -4.95 6.46
CA TYR A 7 -6.63 -3.98 5.46
C TYR A 7 -6.67 -4.56 4.04
N ILE A 8 -6.23 -5.80 3.88
CA ILE A 8 -6.26 -6.50 2.59
C ILE A 8 -7.69 -6.68 2.12
N ALA A 9 -8.60 -7.13 2.99
CA ALA A 9 -10.01 -7.25 2.65
C ALA A 9 -10.60 -5.90 2.24
N ALA A 10 -10.26 -4.80 2.93
CA ALA A 10 -10.70 -3.47 2.52
C ALA A 10 -10.17 -3.07 1.13
N PHE A 11 -8.93 -3.44 0.80
CA PHE A 11 -8.35 -3.16 -0.51
C PHE A 11 -9.01 -4.00 -1.61
N GLU A 12 -9.14 -5.31 -1.40
CA GLU A 12 -9.69 -6.24 -2.39
C GLU A 12 -11.20 -6.07 -2.58
N GLU A 13 -11.96 -5.87 -1.50
CA GLU A 13 -13.43 -5.84 -1.55
C GLU A 13 -14.01 -4.44 -1.79
N GLN A 14 -13.24 -3.38 -1.54
CA GLN A 14 -13.73 -1.99 -1.67
C GLN A 14 -12.90 -1.15 -2.62
N LEU A 15 -11.57 -1.05 -2.40
CA LEU A 15 -10.72 -0.19 -3.22
C LEU A 15 -10.63 -0.66 -4.67
N VAL A 16 -10.35 -1.96 -4.90
CA VAL A 16 -10.18 -2.52 -6.24
C VAL A 16 -11.46 -2.38 -7.08
N PRO A 17 -12.66 -2.81 -6.63
CA PRO A 17 -13.88 -2.65 -7.42
C PRO A 17 -14.21 -1.18 -7.70
N ALA A 18 -14.00 -0.29 -6.73
CA ALA A 18 -14.25 1.14 -6.92
C ALA A 18 -13.29 1.76 -7.95
N ALA A 19 -12.02 1.36 -7.94
CA ALA A 19 -11.03 1.85 -8.90
C ALA A 19 -11.26 1.29 -10.31
N GLU A 20 -11.64 0.01 -10.43
CA GLU A 20 -11.98 -0.59 -11.72
C GLU A 20 -13.20 0.10 -12.37
N ASP A 21 -14.24 0.41 -11.58
CA ASP A 21 -15.41 1.17 -12.05
C ASP A 21 -15.04 2.63 -12.43
N PHE A 22 -14.13 3.24 -11.68
CA PHE A 22 -13.64 4.59 -11.97
C PHE A 22 -12.75 4.66 -13.23
N ALA A 23 -12.08 3.56 -13.59
CA ALA A 23 -11.16 3.46 -14.73
C ALA A 23 -10.07 4.56 -14.76
N PRO A 24 -9.16 4.61 -13.75
CA PRO A 24 -8.15 5.64 -13.67
C PRO A 24 -7.16 5.56 -14.84
N GLN A 25 -6.62 6.70 -15.23
CA GLN A 25 -5.49 6.78 -16.17
C GLN A 25 -4.13 6.89 -15.46
N PHE A 26 -4.16 7.05 -14.14
CA PHE A 26 -3.01 7.22 -13.26
C PHE A 26 -3.43 6.95 -11.80
N ILE A 27 -2.56 6.33 -11.00
CA ILE A 27 -2.76 6.13 -9.57
C ILE A 27 -1.67 6.88 -8.80
N LEU A 28 -2.10 7.71 -7.82
CA LEU A 28 -1.23 8.36 -6.85
C LEU A 28 -1.49 7.77 -5.47
N VAL A 29 -0.47 7.19 -4.85
CA VAL A 29 -0.54 6.66 -3.49
C VAL A 29 0.05 7.68 -2.53
N SER A 30 -0.80 8.18 -1.63
CA SER A 30 -0.38 8.88 -0.41
C SER A 30 0.10 7.80 0.57
N ALA A 31 1.40 7.50 0.53
CA ALA A 31 2.01 6.31 1.12
C ALA A 31 2.45 6.58 2.57
N GLY A 32 1.50 6.51 3.50
CA GLY A 32 1.77 6.49 4.93
C GLY A 32 1.96 5.08 5.46
N PHE A 33 2.92 4.91 6.37
CA PHE A 33 3.23 3.64 7.05
C PHE A 33 2.97 3.69 8.55
N ASP A 34 2.21 4.67 9.02
CA ASP A 34 1.82 4.82 10.41
C ASP A 34 0.79 3.78 10.87
N ALA A 35 0.16 3.03 9.95
CA ALA A 35 -0.65 1.85 10.32
C ALA A 35 0.19 0.66 10.85
N HIS A 36 1.52 0.76 10.83
CA HIS A 36 2.40 -0.30 11.33
C HIS A 36 2.14 -0.61 12.80
N GLU A 37 2.21 -1.89 13.20
CA GLU A 37 1.98 -2.34 14.58
C GLU A 37 2.93 -1.74 15.63
N ALA A 38 4.03 -1.13 15.17
CA ALA A 38 5.07 -0.56 16.02
C ALA A 38 5.01 0.99 16.03
N ASP A 39 4.09 1.58 15.29
CA ASP A 39 3.93 3.03 15.23
C ASP A 39 3.36 3.58 16.55
N PRO A 40 3.96 4.62 17.15
CA PRO A 40 3.51 5.16 18.43
C PRO A 40 2.25 6.02 18.35
N LEU A 41 1.85 6.48 17.17
CA LEU A 41 0.72 7.39 16.98
C LEU A 41 -0.56 6.70 16.50
N ALA A 42 -0.44 5.50 15.94
CA ALA A 42 -1.58 4.71 15.51
C ALA A 42 -1.91 3.58 16.50
N SER A 43 -3.05 2.94 16.26
CA SER A 43 -3.48 1.75 17.00
C SER A 43 -3.85 0.61 16.06
N MET A 44 -3.21 0.55 14.88
CA MET A 44 -3.37 -0.51 13.89
C MET A 44 -2.30 -1.59 14.09
N ALA A 45 -2.44 -2.71 13.41
CA ALA A 45 -1.56 -3.87 13.54
C ALA A 45 -1.12 -4.38 12.16
N VAL A 46 -0.78 -3.45 11.26
CA VAL A 46 -0.25 -3.81 9.94
C VAL A 46 1.22 -4.17 10.09
N THR A 47 1.65 -5.25 9.46
CA THR A 47 3.03 -5.71 9.42
C THR A 47 3.71 -5.28 8.12
N GLU A 48 5.02 -5.49 8.02
CA GLU A 48 5.73 -5.31 6.74
C GLU A 48 5.16 -6.24 5.65
N ASP A 49 4.77 -7.47 5.99
CA ASP A 49 4.14 -8.42 5.07
C ASP A 49 2.78 -7.89 4.58
N GLY A 50 2.01 -7.29 5.50
CA GLY A 50 0.79 -6.55 5.19
C GLY A 50 1.04 -5.43 4.18
N PHE A 51 2.00 -4.53 4.46
CA PHE A 51 2.34 -3.45 3.53
C PHE A 51 2.82 -3.96 2.17
N GLN A 52 3.58 -5.05 2.13
CA GLN A 52 3.98 -5.69 0.87
C GLN A 52 2.76 -6.13 0.06
N ARG A 53 1.78 -6.78 0.69
CA ARG A 53 0.53 -7.24 0.04
C ARG A 53 -0.32 -6.07 -0.43
N LEU A 54 -0.50 -5.03 0.40
CA LEU A 54 -1.23 -3.82 0.01
C LEU A 54 -0.58 -3.13 -1.19
N SER A 55 0.75 -3.03 -1.18
CA SER A 55 1.53 -2.48 -2.30
C SER A 55 1.35 -3.29 -3.58
N THR A 56 1.31 -4.63 -3.45
CA THR A 56 1.12 -5.54 -4.58
C THR A 56 -0.26 -5.35 -5.21
N ILE A 57 -1.31 -5.25 -4.39
CA ILE A 57 -2.68 -5.01 -4.87
C ILE A 57 -2.75 -3.71 -5.68
N VAL A 58 -2.18 -2.61 -5.17
CA VAL A 58 -2.23 -1.32 -5.87
C VAL A 58 -1.39 -1.33 -7.15
N ALA A 59 -0.23 -1.99 -7.15
CA ALA A 59 0.59 -2.13 -8.34
C ALA A 59 -0.09 -2.98 -9.42
N ASP A 60 -0.75 -4.08 -9.04
CA ASP A 60 -1.53 -4.92 -9.96
C ASP A 60 -2.76 -4.18 -10.51
N LEU A 61 -3.45 -3.43 -9.66
CA LEU A 61 -4.53 -2.54 -10.08
C LEU A 61 -4.04 -1.51 -11.10
N ALA A 62 -2.89 -0.88 -10.87
CA ALA A 62 -2.31 0.08 -11.81
C ALA A 62 -1.97 -0.58 -13.16
N ALA A 63 -1.34 -1.76 -13.12
CA ALA A 63 -1.04 -2.53 -14.32
C ALA A 63 -2.30 -2.90 -15.12
N GLY A 64 -3.38 -3.28 -14.42
CA GLY A 64 -4.64 -3.68 -15.04
C GLY A 64 -5.51 -2.52 -15.55
N THR A 65 -5.42 -1.34 -14.96
CA THR A 65 -6.36 -0.23 -15.25
C THR A 65 -5.71 0.96 -15.96
N CYS A 66 -4.48 1.32 -15.59
CA CYS A 66 -3.83 2.54 -16.06
C CYS A 66 -2.46 2.30 -16.74
N GLY A 67 -2.20 1.08 -17.21
CA GLY A 67 -0.96 0.74 -17.91
C GLY A 67 0.29 0.82 -17.02
N GLY A 68 0.11 0.62 -15.70
CA GLY A 68 1.19 0.67 -14.72
C GLY A 68 1.59 2.08 -14.29
N HIS A 69 0.83 3.12 -14.68
CA HIS A 69 1.10 4.49 -14.25
C HIS A 69 0.76 4.69 -12.77
N LEU A 70 1.77 4.48 -11.93
CA LEU A 70 1.68 4.53 -10.47
C LEU A 70 2.81 5.40 -9.91
N VAL A 71 2.47 6.31 -8.99
CA VAL A 71 3.45 7.06 -8.18
C VAL A 71 3.06 6.96 -6.71
N SER A 72 4.06 6.75 -5.86
CA SER A 72 3.91 6.82 -4.41
C SER A 72 4.62 8.06 -3.87
N GLN A 73 3.95 8.80 -3.00
CA GLN A 73 4.51 9.91 -2.24
C GLN A 73 4.50 9.54 -0.77
N LEU A 74 5.69 9.50 -0.14
CA LEU A 74 5.81 9.17 1.28
C LEU A 74 5.10 10.22 2.15
N GLU A 75 4.34 9.75 3.15
CA GLU A 75 3.60 10.57 4.12
C GLU A 75 4.04 10.26 5.56
N GLY A 76 3.11 9.75 6.39
CA GLY A 76 3.32 9.43 7.80
C GLY A 76 4.07 8.12 8.05
N GLY A 77 4.41 7.92 9.32
CA GLY A 77 5.24 6.82 9.80
C GLY A 77 6.20 7.38 10.84
N TYR A 78 5.93 7.10 12.11
CA TYR A 78 6.51 7.79 13.26
C TYR A 78 7.38 6.87 14.12
N ASN A 79 7.42 5.58 13.80
CA ASN A 79 8.50 4.69 14.16
C ASN A 79 9.47 4.57 12.97
N THR A 80 10.66 5.17 13.07
CA THR A 80 11.61 5.25 11.95
C THR A 80 12.16 3.90 11.50
N ASP A 81 12.33 2.95 12.43
CA ASP A 81 12.84 1.62 12.11
C ASP A 81 11.78 0.80 11.37
N ALA A 82 10.54 0.87 11.85
CA ALA A 82 9.40 0.25 11.16
C ALA A 82 9.17 0.89 9.79
N LEU A 83 9.14 2.23 9.73
CA LEU A 83 9.00 2.99 8.50
C LEU A 83 10.04 2.57 7.46
N ALA A 84 11.31 2.46 7.85
CA ALA A 84 12.38 2.05 6.92
C ALA A 84 12.12 0.65 6.33
N ARG A 85 11.69 -0.32 7.15
CA ARG A 85 11.38 -1.68 6.68
C ARG A 85 10.12 -1.72 5.81
N SER A 86 9.07 -0.99 6.19
CA SER A 86 7.83 -0.92 5.42
C SER A 86 8.01 -0.22 4.07
N VAL A 87 8.82 0.84 4.02
CA VAL A 87 9.20 1.49 2.76
C VAL A 87 10.03 0.55 1.89
N ALA A 88 10.96 -0.22 2.48
CA ALA A 88 11.78 -1.17 1.72
C ALA A 88 10.91 -2.22 1.01
N VAL A 89 9.97 -2.87 1.72
CA VAL A 89 9.08 -3.87 1.10
C VAL A 89 8.11 -3.24 0.08
N HIS A 90 7.68 -1.99 0.28
CA HIS A 90 6.90 -1.26 -0.73
C HIS A 90 7.71 -1.02 -2.01
N LEU A 91 8.96 -0.58 -1.88
CA LEU A 91 9.85 -0.34 -3.01
C LEU A 91 10.21 -1.64 -3.74
N ASP A 92 10.43 -2.74 -3.03
CA ASP A 92 10.70 -4.05 -3.65
C ASP A 92 9.56 -4.46 -4.60
N VAL A 93 8.30 -4.27 -4.18
CA VAL A 93 7.14 -4.52 -5.04
C VAL A 93 7.14 -3.62 -6.27
N LEU A 94 7.40 -2.32 -6.10
CA LEU A 94 7.43 -1.38 -7.24
C LEU A 94 8.55 -1.69 -8.22
N LEU A 95 9.72 -2.11 -7.72
CA LEU A 95 10.87 -2.50 -8.55
C LEU A 95 10.61 -3.80 -9.31
N ASP A 96 9.90 -4.75 -8.71
CA ASP A 96 9.55 -6.01 -9.37
C ASP A 96 8.45 -5.83 -10.43
N LYS A 97 7.49 -4.94 -10.21
CA LYS A 97 6.40 -4.63 -11.17
C LYS A 97 6.81 -3.66 -12.28
N GLY A 98 7.86 -2.88 -12.08
CA GLY A 98 8.41 -1.94 -13.06
C GLY A 98 9.37 -2.56 -14.08
N ARG A 99 9.68 -3.86 -13.97
CA ARG A 99 10.45 -4.63 -14.96
C ARG A 99 9.56 -5.15 -16.08
#